data_AF-A0A7K4A0D7-F1
#
_entry.id   AF-A0A7K4A0D7-F1
#
_cell.length_a   1.000
_cell.length_b   1.000
_cell.length_c   1.000
_cell.angle_alpha   90.00
_cell.angle_beta   90.00
_cell.angle_gamma   90.00
#
_symmetry.space_group_name_H-M   'P 1'
#
loop_
_entity.id
_entity.type
_entity.pdbx_description
1 polymer ?
#
loop_
_entity_poly.entity_id
_entity_poly.type
_entity_poly.pdbx_seq_one_letter_code
_entity_poly.pdbx_strand_id
1 'polypeptide(L)'
;MEPDLIGHLIILNAIVLPLALLVDRLIGDPRSRYHPVALIGSFIGWWGRPMLWQPWIQRIAGAGMWVVTVILFSLPFFLVSWLFPWFLFLPAGALLLKFCLAWRSLEEHAAAVDLALGQNITEGQNTASLMVSRDTRDLTPEQVRSAAYESVAENLVDSIVSPLFYFGLFGLPGAAVFRAANTMDAMLGYRDERKRIGWWPARMDDILNFIPARLAGGLLILYFAAQGRFSQAWQGLMRDRRKRPGINGGIPMSIIAGGVGVRFEKPGVYIMGTGERSLEEAGEEIVKVVRVITVTLCALISMGLFLLGSGIIYTGL
;
A
#
# COMPACT_ATOMS: atom_id res chain seq x y z
N MET A 1 15.51 23.84 -14.91
CA MET A 1 16.20 24.04 -13.61
C MET A 1 17.66 23.77 -13.86
N GLU A 2 18.56 24.56 -13.27
CA GLU A 2 19.98 24.23 -13.28
C GLU A 2 20.19 22.84 -12.67
N PRO A 3 21.12 22.01 -13.19
CA PRO A 3 21.39 20.65 -12.70
C PRO A 3 21.56 20.60 -11.18
N ASP A 4 22.20 21.62 -10.61
CA ASP A 4 22.37 21.76 -9.16
C ASP A 4 21.04 21.76 -8.41
N LEU A 5 20.04 22.50 -8.86
CA LEU A 5 18.73 22.57 -8.19
C LEU A 5 18.00 21.21 -8.22
N ILE A 6 18.15 20.45 -9.31
CA ILE A 6 17.61 19.09 -9.43
C ILE A 6 18.31 18.17 -8.42
N GLY A 7 19.64 18.21 -8.37
CA GLY A 7 20.41 17.40 -7.44
C GLY A 7 20.08 17.68 -5.98
N HIS A 8 19.93 18.96 -5.61
CA HIS A 8 19.51 19.35 -4.27
C HIS A 8 18.11 18.84 -3.92
N LEU A 9 17.13 18.94 -4.83
CA LEU A 9 15.78 18.41 -4.60
C LEU A 9 15.80 16.89 -4.40
N ILE A 10 16.61 16.16 -5.16
CA ILE A 10 16.77 14.72 -5.01
C ILE A 10 17.35 14.37 -3.62
N ILE A 11 18.35 15.11 -3.14
CA ILE A 11 18.90 14.95 -1.79
C ILE A 11 17.85 15.26 -0.72
N LEU A 12 17.06 16.32 -0.89
CA LEU A 12 15.97 16.63 0.04
C LEU A 12 14.95 15.49 0.10
N ASN A 13 14.59 14.89 -1.04
CA ASN A 13 13.71 13.72 -1.08
C ASN A 13 14.29 12.51 -0.33
N ALA A 14 15.61 12.30 -0.38
CA ALA A 14 16.29 11.27 0.42
C ALA A 14 16.10 11.46 1.93
N ILE A 15 15.95 12.71 2.39
CA ILE A 15 15.70 13.05 3.79
C ILE A 15 14.19 12.98 4.12
N VAL A 16 13.32 13.38 3.18
CA VAL A 16 11.86 13.35 3.35
C VAL A 16 11.34 11.94 3.61
N LEU A 17 11.91 10.91 2.97
CA LEU A 17 11.51 9.50 3.16
C LEU A 17 11.56 9.01 4.62
N PRO A 18 12.72 8.99 5.29
CA PRO A 18 12.79 8.55 6.67
C PRO A 18 12.02 9.48 7.60
N LEU A 19 11.94 10.78 7.29
CA LEU A 19 11.14 11.72 8.06
C LEU A 19 9.64 11.41 7.97
N ALA A 20 9.13 11.05 6.78
CA ALA A 20 7.74 10.65 6.59
C ALA A 20 7.40 9.37 7.37
N LEU A 21 8.28 8.37 7.38
CA LEU A 21 8.11 7.17 8.20
C LEU A 21 8.12 7.47 9.69
N LEU A 22 8.98 8.39 10.14
CA LEU A 22 9.01 8.84 11.53
C LEU A 22 7.71 9.55 11.89
N VAL A 23 7.24 10.47 11.05
CA VAL A 23 5.96 11.17 11.22
C VAL A 23 4.80 10.19 11.27
N ASP A 24 4.75 9.20 10.38
CA ASP A 24 3.75 8.14 10.40
C ASP A 24 3.77 7.36 11.72
N ARG A 25 4.97 6.99 12.20
CA ARG A 25 5.11 6.24 13.45
C ARG A 25 4.71 7.06 14.69
N LEU A 26 4.93 8.37 14.69
CA LEU A 26 4.61 9.25 15.83
C LEU A 26 3.15 9.71 15.84
N ILE A 27 2.59 10.08 14.69
CA ILE A 27 1.26 10.70 14.59
C ILE A 27 0.18 9.66 14.29
N GLY A 28 0.49 8.64 13.47
CA GLY A 28 -0.52 7.72 12.93
C GLY A 28 -1.50 8.41 11.97
N ASP A 29 -2.60 7.73 11.64
CA ASP A 29 -3.62 8.28 10.73
C ASP A 29 -4.69 9.10 11.47
N PRO A 30 -4.89 10.38 11.11
CA PRO A 30 -5.96 11.16 11.71
C PRO A 30 -7.30 10.63 11.20
N ARG A 31 -8.16 10.19 12.13
CA ARG A 31 -9.52 9.72 11.85
C ARG A 31 -10.45 10.89 11.50
N SER A 32 -10.18 11.54 10.37
CA SER A 32 -10.84 12.77 9.95
C SER A 32 -11.33 12.70 8.51
N ARG A 33 -12.52 13.26 8.27
CA ARG A 33 -13.08 13.48 6.91
C ARG A 33 -12.22 14.39 6.03
N TYR A 34 -11.30 15.15 6.64
CA TYR A 34 -10.38 16.04 5.93
C TYR A 34 -9.06 15.38 5.57
N HIS A 35 -8.86 14.10 5.92
CA HIS A 35 -7.69 13.34 5.47
C HIS A 35 -7.66 13.27 3.93
N PRO A 36 -6.50 13.44 3.26
CA PRO A 36 -6.44 13.47 1.79
C PRO A 36 -7.09 12.25 1.12
N VAL A 37 -6.88 11.05 1.66
CA VAL A 37 -7.50 9.82 1.14
C VAL A 37 -9.03 9.84 1.31
N ALA A 38 -9.54 10.39 2.41
CA ALA A 38 -10.98 10.52 2.64
C ALA A 38 -11.62 11.55 1.69
N LEU A 39 -10.90 12.62 1.35
CA LEU A 39 -11.33 13.61 0.36
C LEU A 39 -11.35 13.02 -1.05
N ILE A 40 -10.32 12.24 -1.44
CA ILE A 40 -10.30 11.47 -2.69
C ILE A 40 -11.53 10.54 -2.71
N GLY A 41 -11.75 9.79 -1.64
CA GLY A 41 -12.87 8.86 -1.55
C GLY A 41 -14.23 9.54 -1.61
N SER A 42 -14.39 10.71 -0.98
CA SER A 42 -15.62 11.50 -1.04
C SER A 42 -15.89 12.02 -2.46
N PHE A 43 -14.85 12.45 -3.17
CA PHE A 43 -14.96 12.90 -4.56
C PHE A 43 -15.34 11.73 -5.49
N ILE A 44 -14.71 10.57 -5.33
CA ILE A 44 -15.07 9.35 -6.06
C ILE A 44 -16.50 8.90 -5.73
N GLY A 45 -16.92 8.99 -4.47
CA GLY A 45 -18.28 8.67 -4.05
C GLY A 45 -19.35 9.58 -4.67
N TRP A 46 -18.96 10.78 -5.15
CA TRP A 46 -19.84 11.68 -5.89
C TRP A 46 -19.97 11.26 -7.36
N TRP A 47 -18.87 11.07 -8.09
CA TRP A 47 -18.93 10.78 -9.54
C TRP A 47 -19.00 9.28 -9.90
N GLY A 48 -18.45 8.42 -9.06
CA GLY A 48 -18.22 6.98 -9.30
C GLY A 48 -19.47 6.11 -9.16
N ARG A 49 -20.66 6.69 -9.25
CA ARG A 49 -21.95 6.01 -9.12
C ARG A 49 -22.40 5.52 -10.50
N PRO A 50 -22.47 4.20 -10.75
CA PRO A 50 -22.78 3.68 -12.09
C PRO A 50 -24.12 4.18 -12.66
N MET A 51 -25.11 4.44 -11.80
CA MET A 51 -26.43 4.94 -12.22
C MET A 51 -26.42 6.36 -12.80
N LEU A 52 -25.36 7.15 -12.57
CA LEU A 52 -25.21 8.49 -13.17
C LEU A 52 -24.82 8.44 -14.65
N TRP A 53 -24.39 7.27 -15.13
CA TRP A 53 -23.77 7.14 -16.45
C TRP A 53 -24.49 6.08 -17.28
N GLN A 54 -24.79 6.43 -18.53
CA GLN A 54 -25.32 5.47 -19.49
C GLN A 54 -24.34 4.29 -19.67
N PRO A 55 -24.83 3.04 -19.79
CA PRO A 55 -23.96 1.86 -19.74
C PRO A 55 -22.87 1.79 -20.82
N TRP A 56 -23.02 2.53 -21.92
CA TRP A 56 -22.03 2.62 -23.01
C TRP A 56 -20.95 3.69 -22.75
N ILE A 57 -21.23 4.72 -21.94
CA ILE A 57 -20.28 5.78 -21.56
C ILE A 57 -19.46 5.39 -20.33
N GLN A 58 -19.96 4.49 -19.47
CA GLN A 58 -19.34 4.18 -18.17
C GLN A 58 -17.81 3.94 -18.23
N ARG A 59 -17.29 3.25 -19.25
CA ARG A 59 -15.84 3.04 -19.41
C ARG A 59 -15.09 4.34 -19.72
N ILE A 60 -15.65 5.18 -20.59
CA ILE A 60 -15.09 6.48 -20.96
C ILE A 60 -15.14 7.42 -19.76
N ALA A 61 -16.26 7.45 -19.03
CA ALA A 61 -16.40 8.22 -17.81
C ALA A 61 -15.38 7.78 -16.75
N GLY A 62 -15.22 6.47 -16.54
CA GLY A 62 -14.22 5.92 -15.63
C GLY A 62 -12.79 6.34 -15.99
N ALA A 63 -12.42 6.29 -17.27
CA ALA A 63 -11.10 6.72 -17.73
C ALA A 63 -10.90 8.25 -17.61
N GLY A 64 -11.88 9.04 -18.01
CA GLY A 64 -11.82 10.51 -17.91
C GLY A 64 -11.75 10.98 -16.46
N MET A 65 -12.62 10.45 -15.60
CA MET A 65 -12.65 10.79 -14.18
C MET A 65 -11.42 10.27 -13.43
N TRP A 66 -10.80 9.20 -13.90
CA TRP A 66 -9.49 8.77 -13.39
C TRP A 66 -8.43 9.87 -13.59
N VAL A 67 -8.33 10.43 -14.80
CA VAL A 67 -7.39 11.52 -15.10
C VAL A 67 -7.70 12.76 -14.25
N VAL A 68 -8.97 13.16 -14.17
CA VAL A 68 -9.40 14.32 -13.37
C VAL A 68 -9.05 14.13 -11.89
N THR A 69 -9.35 12.96 -11.32
CA THR A 69 -9.06 12.67 -9.91
C THR A 69 -7.56 12.70 -9.64
N VAL A 70 -6.76 12.03 -10.49
CA VAL A 70 -5.30 12.01 -10.35
C VAL A 70 -4.71 13.42 -10.40
N ILE A 71 -5.10 14.23 -11.38
CA ILE A 71 -4.59 15.61 -11.52
C ILE A 71 -5.00 16.44 -10.30
N LEU A 72 -6.29 16.43 -9.94
CA LEU A 72 -6.82 17.25 -8.86
C LEU A 72 -6.12 16.98 -7.52
N PHE A 73 -5.88 15.71 -7.19
CA PHE A 73 -5.34 15.31 -5.89
C PHE A 73 -3.81 15.21 -5.86
N SER A 74 -3.13 15.14 -7.01
CA SER A 74 -1.66 15.25 -7.08
C SER A 74 -1.16 16.68 -7.22
N LEU A 75 -2.00 17.62 -7.68
CA LEU A 75 -1.61 19.02 -7.88
C LEU A 75 -1.05 19.69 -6.61
N PRO A 76 -1.63 19.55 -5.40
CA PRO A 76 -1.05 20.14 -4.20
C PRO A 76 0.36 19.62 -3.88
N PHE A 77 0.62 18.34 -4.14
CA PHE A 77 1.92 17.70 -3.94
C PHE A 77 2.96 18.23 -4.93
N PHE A 78 2.55 18.44 -6.18
CA PHE A 78 3.35 19.08 -7.20
C PHE A 78 3.68 20.54 -6.84
N LEU A 79 2.68 21.32 -6.43
CA LEU A 79 2.88 22.71 -6.02
C LEU A 79 3.82 22.84 -4.83
N VAL A 80 3.69 21.98 -3.80
CA VAL A 80 4.63 21.98 -2.66
C VAL A 80 6.05 21.62 -3.12
N SER A 81 6.21 20.67 -4.03
CA SER A 81 7.53 20.27 -4.53
C SER A 81 8.24 21.39 -5.31
N TRP A 82 7.48 22.28 -5.94
CA TRP A 82 8.02 23.32 -6.80
C TRP A 82 8.13 24.69 -6.13
N LEU A 83 7.18 25.03 -5.25
CA LEU A 83 7.05 26.38 -4.71
C LEU A 83 7.69 26.54 -3.33
N PHE A 84 7.85 25.45 -2.57
CA PHE A 84 8.34 25.58 -1.19
C PHE A 84 9.87 25.63 -1.16
N PRO A 85 10.47 26.59 -0.44
CA PRO A 85 11.90 26.53 -0.14
C PRO A 85 12.20 25.31 0.75
N TRP A 86 13.45 24.85 0.74
CA TRP A 86 13.86 23.58 1.37
C TRP A 86 13.40 23.43 2.84
N PHE A 87 13.44 24.51 3.63
CA PHE A 87 13.07 24.48 5.05
C PHE A 87 11.56 24.31 5.30
N LEU A 88 10.72 24.71 4.35
CA LEU A 88 9.27 24.41 4.38
C LEU A 88 8.97 23.07 3.70
N PHE A 89 9.73 22.74 2.65
CA PHE A 89 9.55 21.49 1.91
C PHE A 89 9.82 20.26 2.76
N LEU A 90 10.85 20.24 3.61
CA LEU A 90 11.15 19.08 4.45
C LEU A 90 9.97 18.65 5.35
N PRO A 91 9.42 19.50 6.23
CA PRO A 91 8.29 19.12 7.07
C PRO A 91 7.00 18.91 6.27
N ALA A 92 6.71 19.76 5.28
CA ALA A 92 5.50 19.63 4.46
C ALA A 92 5.53 18.37 3.61
N GLY A 93 6.66 18.06 2.99
CA GLY A 93 6.88 16.86 2.20
C GLY A 93 6.79 15.59 3.02
N ALA A 94 7.37 15.58 4.22
CA ALA A 94 7.23 14.44 5.13
C ALA A 94 5.76 14.19 5.51
N LEU A 95 5.01 15.24 5.83
CA LEU A 95 3.59 15.14 6.15
C LEU A 95 2.75 14.69 4.94
N LEU A 96 3.02 15.24 3.76
CA LEU A 96 2.30 14.88 2.53
C LEU A 96 2.59 13.43 2.13
N LEU A 97 3.85 13.01 2.11
CA LEU A 97 4.22 11.62 1.82
C LEU A 97 3.60 10.66 2.84
N LYS A 98 3.56 11.04 4.13
CA LYS A 98 2.88 10.27 5.16
C LYS A 98 1.41 10.01 4.80
N PHE A 99 0.67 10.96 4.23
CA PHE A 99 -0.73 10.73 3.82
C PHE A 99 -0.91 9.72 2.69
N CYS A 100 0.17 9.41 1.96
CA CYS A 100 0.19 8.34 0.96
C CYS A 100 0.52 6.96 1.55
N LEU A 101 0.96 6.90 2.81
CA LEU A 101 1.35 5.69 3.53
C LEU A 101 0.29 5.29 4.55
N ALA A 102 0.30 4.02 4.98
CA ALA A 102 -0.54 3.54 6.08
C ALA A 102 0.19 2.56 7.01
N TRP A 103 1.52 2.70 7.16
CA TRP A 103 2.34 1.68 7.84
C TRP A 103 1.93 1.46 9.30
N ARG A 104 1.92 2.50 10.14
CA ARG A 104 1.48 2.39 11.54
C ARG A 104 0.02 1.94 11.64
N SER A 105 -0.84 2.47 10.79
CA SER A 105 -2.28 2.16 10.76
C SER A 105 -2.51 0.66 10.52
N LEU A 106 -1.78 0.02 9.62
CA LEU A 106 -1.88 -1.42 9.38
C LEU A 106 -1.51 -2.25 10.62
N GLU A 107 -0.43 -1.87 11.32
CA GLU A 107 -0.03 -2.55 12.56
C GLU A 107 -1.09 -2.37 13.66
N GLU A 108 -1.63 -1.16 13.82
CA GLU A 108 -2.67 -0.86 14.81
C GLU A 108 -3.97 -1.63 14.56
N HIS A 109 -4.43 -1.72 13.30
CA HIS A 109 -5.65 -2.46 12.98
C HIS A 109 -5.49 -3.97 13.20
N ALA A 110 -4.35 -4.55 12.82
CA ALA A 110 -4.08 -5.97 13.09
C ALA A 110 -4.04 -6.27 14.60
N ALA A 111 -3.33 -5.45 15.38
CA ALA A 111 -3.28 -5.58 16.83
C ALA A 111 -4.67 -5.39 17.48
N ALA A 112 -5.49 -4.47 16.97
CA ALA A 112 -6.84 -4.26 17.46
C ALA A 112 -7.72 -5.51 17.26
N VAL A 113 -7.56 -6.24 16.15
CA VAL A 113 -8.29 -7.50 15.91
C VAL A 113 -7.90 -8.57 16.92
N ASP A 114 -6.60 -8.75 17.21
CA ASP A 114 -6.16 -9.72 18.21
C ASP A 114 -6.64 -9.36 19.62
N LEU A 115 -6.57 -8.08 19.99
CA LEU A 115 -7.10 -7.59 21.27
C LEU A 115 -8.62 -7.83 21.39
N ALA A 116 -9.38 -7.56 20.33
CA ALA A 116 -10.83 -7.75 20.30
C ALA A 116 -11.21 -9.24 20.38
N LEU A 117 -10.47 -10.12 19.69
CA LEU A 117 -10.65 -11.58 19.79
C LEU A 117 -10.38 -12.10 21.21
N GLY A 118 -9.44 -11.48 21.94
CA GLY A 118 -9.20 -11.78 23.36
C GLY A 118 -10.39 -11.45 24.27
N GLN A 119 -11.32 -10.60 23.83
CA GLN A 119 -12.55 -10.29 24.56
C GLN A 119 -13.67 -11.28 24.20
N ASN A 120 -13.99 -11.39 22.91
CA ASN A 120 -14.90 -12.41 22.36
C ASN A 120 -14.84 -12.42 20.82
N ILE A 121 -15.40 -13.46 20.21
CA ILE A 121 -15.41 -13.61 18.75
C ILE A 121 -16.17 -12.49 18.04
N THR A 122 -17.30 -12.02 18.56
CA THR A 122 -18.12 -11.00 17.92
C THR A 122 -17.39 -9.66 17.80
N GLU A 123 -16.67 -9.24 18.84
CA GLU A 123 -15.83 -8.04 18.79
C GLU A 123 -14.68 -8.19 17.79
N GLY A 124 -14.06 -9.37 17.72
CA GLY A 124 -13.06 -9.68 16.70
C GLY A 124 -13.61 -9.57 15.27
N GLN A 125 -14.78 -10.14 15.02
CA GLN A 125 -15.46 -10.08 13.71
C GLN A 125 -15.85 -8.65 13.33
N ASN A 126 -16.38 -7.88 14.27
CA ASN A 126 -16.72 -6.47 14.08
C ASN A 126 -15.47 -5.65 13.76
N THR A 127 -14.39 -5.85 14.50
CA THR A 127 -13.12 -5.13 14.28
C THR A 127 -12.50 -5.50 12.93
N ALA A 128 -12.47 -6.78 12.57
CA ALA A 128 -11.96 -7.22 11.27
C ALA A 128 -12.79 -6.67 10.10
N SER A 129 -14.09 -6.45 10.27
CA SER A 129 -14.96 -5.86 9.22
C SER A 129 -14.53 -4.45 8.80
N LEU A 130 -13.77 -3.75 9.66
CA LEU A 130 -13.21 -2.44 9.33
C LEU A 130 -12.01 -2.51 8.38
N MET A 131 -11.40 -3.70 8.22
CA MET A 131 -10.22 -3.93 7.39
C MET A 131 -10.52 -4.60 6.05
N VAL A 132 -11.66 -5.28 5.94
CA VAL A 132 -12.00 -6.10 4.77
C VAL A 132 -13.43 -5.82 4.29
N SER A 133 -13.65 -5.95 2.98
CA SER A 133 -14.98 -5.78 2.37
C SER A 133 -15.85 -7.04 2.40
N ARG A 134 -15.33 -8.17 2.92
CA ARG A 134 -16.09 -9.42 3.06
C ARG A 134 -16.89 -9.43 4.35
N ASP A 135 -18.00 -10.15 4.36
CA ASP A 135 -18.74 -10.43 5.58
C ASP A 135 -17.86 -11.22 6.57
N THR A 136 -17.85 -10.80 7.83
CA THR A 136 -17.02 -11.38 8.89
C THR A 136 -17.83 -12.15 9.93
N ARG A 137 -19.17 -12.10 9.89
CA ARG A 137 -20.06 -12.59 10.96
C ARG A 137 -19.95 -14.09 11.23
N ASP A 138 -19.61 -14.87 10.21
CA ASP A 138 -19.51 -16.34 10.31
C ASP A 138 -18.05 -16.84 10.35
N LEU A 139 -17.08 -15.94 10.51
CA LEU A 139 -15.66 -16.32 10.54
C LEU A 139 -15.27 -16.92 11.89
N THR A 140 -14.49 -17.98 11.86
CA THR A 140 -13.81 -18.54 13.05
C THR A 140 -12.71 -17.59 13.56
N PRO A 141 -12.22 -17.74 14.81
CA PRO A 141 -11.14 -16.90 15.32
C PRO A 141 -9.91 -16.82 14.41
N GLU A 142 -9.45 -17.95 13.86
CA GLU A 142 -8.33 -17.96 12.90
C GLU A 142 -8.69 -17.31 11.56
N GLN A 143 -9.92 -17.43 11.08
CA GLN A 143 -10.35 -16.74 9.85
C GLN A 143 -10.50 -15.23 10.05
N VAL A 144 -10.83 -14.78 11.27
CA VAL A 144 -10.83 -13.37 11.66
C VAL A 144 -9.40 -12.83 11.68
N ARG A 145 -8.45 -13.54 12.29
CA ARG A 145 -7.02 -13.20 12.21
C ARG A 145 -6.52 -13.22 10.77
N SER A 146 -6.95 -14.21 9.99
CA SER A 146 -6.62 -14.30 8.58
C SER A 146 -7.09 -13.05 7.84
N ALA A 147 -8.31 -12.58 8.06
CA ALA A 147 -8.79 -11.34 7.45
C ALA A 147 -7.86 -10.14 7.73
N ALA A 148 -7.39 -10.00 8.97
CA ALA A 148 -6.50 -8.93 9.39
C ALA A 148 -5.09 -9.07 8.76
N TYR A 149 -4.46 -10.23 8.92
CA TYR A 149 -3.09 -10.46 8.45
C TYR A 149 -2.98 -10.64 6.92
N GLU A 150 -4.03 -11.13 6.26
CA GLU A 150 -4.18 -11.06 4.80
C GLU A 150 -4.13 -9.59 4.34
N SER A 151 -4.88 -8.72 5.01
CA SER A 151 -4.95 -7.29 4.69
C SER A 151 -3.61 -6.60 4.93
N VAL A 152 -2.89 -6.93 6.01
CA VAL A 152 -1.52 -6.45 6.26
C VAL A 152 -0.55 -6.90 5.17
N ALA A 153 -0.57 -8.19 4.80
CA ALA A 153 0.33 -8.75 3.80
C ALA A 153 0.06 -8.20 2.38
N GLU A 154 -1.20 -7.97 2.04
CA GLU A 154 -1.61 -7.32 0.80
C GLU A 154 -1.17 -5.86 0.77
N ASN A 155 -1.53 -5.09 1.80
CA ASN A 155 -1.29 -3.65 1.86
C ASN A 155 0.19 -3.28 2.07
N LEU A 156 1.07 -4.25 2.33
CA LEU A 156 2.51 -4.04 2.21
C LEU A 156 2.85 -3.45 0.83
N VAL A 157 2.21 -3.91 -0.25
CA VAL A 157 2.44 -3.34 -1.58
C VAL A 157 1.67 -2.04 -1.73
N ASP A 158 0.35 -2.09 -1.58
CA ASP A 158 -0.55 -0.99 -1.96
C ASP A 158 -0.40 0.26 -1.07
N SER A 159 -0.06 0.09 0.20
CA SER A 159 -0.02 1.21 1.16
C SER A 159 1.39 1.55 1.64
N ILE A 160 2.43 0.83 1.21
CA ILE A 160 3.82 1.07 1.63
C ILE A 160 4.78 1.02 0.45
N VAL A 161 5.01 -0.15 -0.16
CA VAL A 161 6.05 -0.33 -1.18
C VAL A 161 5.79 0.52 -2.41
N SER A 162 4.55 0.55 -2.91
CA SER A 162 4.20 1.31 -4.11
C SER A 162 4.29 2.83 -3.91
N PRO A 163 3.74 3.43 -2.84
CA PRO A 163 3.95 4.85 -2.56
C PRO A 163 5.45 5.21 -2.41
N LEU A 164 6.24 4.41 -1.69
CA LEU A 164 7.68 4.64 -1.54
C LEU A 164 8.43 4.53 -2.88
N PHE A 165 8.08 3.54 -3.71
CA PHE A 165 8.66 3.33 -5.03
C PHE A 165 8.39 4.53 -5.95
N TYR A 166 7.14 4.97 -6.06
CA TYR A 166 6.78 6.11 -6.90
C TYR A 166 7.30 7.43 -6.35
N PHE A 167 7.44 7.56 -5.04
CA PHE A 167 8.18 8.68 -4.44
C PHE A 167 9.65 8.67 -4.85
N GLY A 168 10.32 7.52 -4.81
CA GLY A 168 11.71 7.38 -5.23
C GLY A 168 11.93 7.77 -6.70
N LEU A 169 10.94 7.55 -7.58
CA LEU A 169 11.06 7.88 -9.00
C LEU A 169 10.67 9.33 -9.32
N PHE A 170 9.60 9.84 -8.72
CA PHE A 170 8.97 11.10 -9.14
C PHE A 170 8.71 12.08 -7.98
N GLY A 171 9.25 11.81 -6.79
CA GLY A 171 9.01 12.61 -5.58
C GLY A 171 7.56 12.57 -5.11
N LEU A 172 7.14 13.61 -4.36
CA LEU A 172 5.78 13.72 -3.85
C LEU A 172 4.68 13.55 -4.91
N PRO A 173 4.78 14.11 -6.13
CA PRO A 173 3.79 13.89 -7.18
C PRO A 173 3.58 12.41 -7.52
N GLY A 174 4.66 11.62 -7.58
CA GLY A 174 4.59 10.19 -7.88
C GLY A 174 3.77 9.42 -6.85
N ALA A 175 4.07 9.63 -5.56
CA ALA A 175 3.33 9.01 -4.47
C ALA A 175 1.84 9.40 -4.49
N ALA A 176 1.54 10.67 -4.76
CA ALA A 176 0.18 11.18 -4.81
C ALA A 176 -0.63 10.61 -5.99
N VAL A 177 -0.03 10.55 -7.18
CA VAL A 177 -0.63 9.92 -8.37
C VAL A 177 -0.98 8.48 -8.09
N PHE A 178 -0.02 7.73 -7.53
CA PHE A 178 -0.25 6.33 -7.16
C PHE A 178 -1.37 6.21 -6.12
N ARG A 179 -1.34 7.00 -5.05
CA ARG A 179 -2.36 6.92 -3.99
C ARG A 179 -3.76 7.24 -4.50
N ALA A 180 -3.90 8.21 -5.40
CA ALA A 180 -5.19 8.51 -6.05
C ALA A 180 -5.67 7.35 -6.93
N ALA A 181 -4.77 6.75 -7.72
CA ALA A 181 -5.08 5.58 -8.55
C ALA A 181 -5.54 4.39 -7.71
N ASN A 182 -4.79 4.06 -6.65
CA ASN A 182 -5.10 2.97 -5.73
C ASN A 182 -6.42 3.19 -4.97
N THR A 183 -6.70 4.42 -4.54
CA THR A 183 -7.99 4.75 -3.88
C THR A 183 -9.17 4.56 -4.83
N MET A 184 -9.00 4.87 -6.12
CA MET A 184 -10.04 4.62 -7.13
C MET A 184 -10.30 3.14 -7.36
N ASP A 185 -9.27 2.29 -7.39
CA ASP A 185 -9.47 0.84 -7.46
C ASP A 185 -10.19 0.31 -6.21
N ALA A 186 -9.75 0.72 -5.01
CA ALA A 186 -10.38 0.30 -3.75
C ALA A 186 -11.89 0.64 -3.67
N MET A 187 -12.35 1.67 -4.39
CA MET A 187 -13.76 2.09 -4.42
C MET A 187 -14.55 1.58 -5.63
N LEU A 188 -13.92 1.42 -6.79
CA LEU A 188 -14.58 1.11 -8.06
C LEU A 188 -14.22 -0.25 -8.66
N GLY A 189 -13.14 -0.89 -8.20
CA GLY A 189 -12.59 -2.17 -8.71
C GLY A 189 -13.45 -3.41 -8.44
N TYR A 190 -14.69 -3.24 -7.97
CA TYR A 190 -15.61 -4.33 -7.72
C TYR A 190 -16.20 -4.89 -9.01
N ARG A 191 -16.54 -6.19 -8.98
CA ARG A 191 -17.09 -6.92 -10.14
C ARG A 191 -18.62 -6.88 -10.23
N ASP A 192 -19.24 -5.97 -9.50
CA ASP A 192 -20.68 -5.73 -9.44
C ASP A 192 -21.13 -4.72 -10.53
N GLU A 193 -22.15 -3.91 -10.27
CA GLU A 193 -22.58 -2.81 -11.14
C GLU A 193 -21.45 -1.84 -11.50
N ARG A 194 -20.38 -1.76 -10.71
CA ARG A 194 -19.21 -0.90 -10.94
C ARG A 194 -18.24 -1.46 -11.98
N LYS A 195 -18.39 -2.72 -12.41
CA LYS A 195 -17.46 -3.40 -13.33
C LYS A 195 -17.10 -2.60 -14.59
N ARG A 196 -18.02 -1.80 -15.15
CA ARG A 196 -17.76 -1.01 -16.36
C ARG A 196 -17.07 0.32 -16.05
N ILE A 197 -17.54 1.06 -15.04
CA ILE A 197 -16.97 2.35 -14.65
C ILE A 197 -15.60 2.19 -13.97
N GLY A 198 -15.42 1.12 -13.19
CA GLY A 198 -14.18 0.76 -12.52
C GLY A 198 -13.16 0.03 -13.37
N TRP A 199 -13.47 -0.31 -14.63
CA TRP A 199 -12.57 -1.07 -15.50
C TRP A 199 -11.20 -0.40 -15.67
N TRP A 200 -11.20 0.91 -15.93
CA TRP A 200 -9.95 1.66 -16.11
C TRP A 200 -9.19 1.86 -14.78
N PRO A 201 -9.82 2.33 -13.69
CA PRO A 201 -9.19 2.35 -12.37
C PRO A 201 -8.51 1.05 -11.97
N ALA A 202 -9.21 -0.09 -12.06
CA ALA A 202 -8.67 -1.39 -11.69
C ALA A 202 -7.49 -1.82 -12.58
N ARG A 203 -7.57 -1.52 -13.88
CA ARG A 203 -6.48 -1.83 -14.81
C ARG A 203 -5.24 -0.98 -14.53
N MET A 204 -5.42 0.30 -14.19
CA MET A 204 -4.31 1.18 -13.86
C MET A 204 -3.65 0.77 -12.54
N ASP A 205 -4.42 0.38 -11.52
CA ASP A 205 -3.86 -0.15 -10.28
C ASP A 205 -3.01 -1.41 -10.52
N ASP A 206 -3.53 -2.38 -11.28
CA ASP A 206 -2.79 -3.58 -11.67
C ASP A 206 -1.46 -3.26 -12.38
N ILE A 207 -1.44 -2.24 -13.23
CA ILE A 207 -0.22 -1.81 -13.95
C ILE A 207 0.74 -1.12 -13.01
N LEU A 208 0.25 -0.18 -12.19
CA LEU A 208 1.09 0.61 -11.30
C LEU A 208 1.71 -0.25 -10.19
N ASN A 209 0.99 -1.27 -9.72
CA ASN A 209 1.48 -2.21 -8.72
C ASN A 209 2.38 -3.32 -9.31
N PHE A 210 2.54 -3.41 -10.63
CA PHE A 210 3.29 -4.51 -11.26
C PHE A 210 4.75 -4.60 -10.81
N ILE A 211 5.49 -3.49 -10.91
CA ILE A 211 6.90 -3.44 -10.52
C ILE A 211 7.03 -3.44 -8.98
N PRO A 212 6.30 -2.60 -8.23
CA PRO A 212 6.34 -2.60 -6.76
C PRO A 212 6.07 -3.97 -6.13
N ALA A 213 5.09 -4.74 -6.63
CA ALA A 213 4.79 -6.06 -6.07
C ALA A 213 5.94 -7.06 -6.25
N ARG A 214 6.68 -6.98 -7.36
CA ARG A 214 7.86 -7.82 -7.62
C ARG A 214 9.06 -7.39 -6.79
N LEU A 215 9.25 -6.09 -6.61
CA LEU A 215 10.24 -5.53 -5.71
C LEU A 215 10.00 -6.00 -4.27
N ALA A 216 8.76 -5.87 -3.78
CA ALA A 216 8.36 -6.39 -2.48
C ALA A 216 8.61 -7.89 -2.36
N GLY A 217 8.22 -8.67 -3.38
CA GLY A 217 8.47 -10.11 -3.41
C GLY A 217 9.95 -10.47 -3.35
N GLY A 218 10.80 -9.76 -4.09
CA GLY A 218 12.26 -9.96 -4.05
C GLY A 218 12.84 -9.68 -2.66
N LEU A 219 12.47 -8.55 -2.05
CA LEU A 219 12.92 -8.20 -0.70
C LEU A 219 12.43 -9.20 0.36
N LEU A 220 11.19 -9.69 0.25
CA LEU A 220 10.66 -10.72 1.13
C LEU A 220 11.42 -12.05 0.99
N ILE A 221 11.73 -12.47 -0.24
CA ILE A 221 12.53 -13.68 -0.48
C ILE A 221 13.93 -13.53 0.13
N LEU A 222 14.58 -12.37 -0.02
CA LEU A 222 15.88 -12.10 0.60
C LEU A 222 15.80 -12.09 2.13
N TYR A 223 14.75 -11.49 2.70
CA TYR A 223 14.49 -11.52 4.13
C TYR A 223 14.38 -12.94 4.66
N PHE A 224 13.55 -13.79 4.05
CA PHE A 224 13.41 -15.18 4.49
C PHE A 224 14.64 -16.02 4.20
N ALA A 225 15.41 -15.72 3.14
CA ALA A 225 16.68 -16.37 2.89
C ALA A 225 17.69 -16.09 4.02
N ALA A 226 17.79 -14.85 4.47
CA ALA A 226 18.65 -14.47 5.61
C ALA A 226 18.23 -15.15 6.93
N GLN A 227 16.98 -15.58 7.05
CA GLN A 227 16.45 -16.35 8.19
C GLN A 227 16.55 -17.87 8.00
N GLY A 228 17.17 -18.36 6.91
CA GLY A 228 17.25 -19.79 6.61
C GLY A 228 15.93 -20.41 6.12
N ARG A 229 14.96 -19.60 5.71
CA ARG A 229 13.60 -20.01 5.28
C ARG A 229 13.30 -19.73 3.80
N PHE A 230 14.35 -19.66 2.97
CA PHE A 230 14.23 -19.42 1.53
C PHE A 230 13.29 -20.43 0.85
N SER A 231 13.48 -21.72 1.15
CA SER A 231 12.74 -22.80 0.50
C SER A 231 11.23 -22.67 0.74
N GLN A 232 10.82 -22.39 1.99
CA GLN A 232 9.43 -22.24 2.40
C GLN A 232 8.79 -21.02 1.72
N ALA A 233 9.48 -19.88 1.74
CA ALA A 233 9.04 -18.64 1.10
C ALA A 233 8.89 -18.81 -0.43
N TRP A 234 9.85 -19.46 -1.08
CA TRP A 234 9.84 -19.71 -2.53
C TRP A 234 8.76 -20.71 -2.94
N GLN A 235 8.60 -21.81 -2.20
CA GLN A 235 7.54 -22.78 -2.44
C GLN A 235 6.14 -22.15 -2.28
N GLY A 236 5.96 -21.33 -1.23
CA GLY A 236 4.75 -20.53 -1.03
C GLY A 236 4.43 -19.67 -2.24
N LEU A 237 5.41 -18.90 -2.73
CA LEU A 237 5.27 -18.07 -3.94
C LEU A 237 4.84 -18.89 -5.16
N MET A 238 5.51 -20.01 -5.44
CA MET A 238 5.22 -20.80 -6.63
C MET A 238 3.84 -21.46 -6.58
N ARG A 239 3.44 -21.95 -5.40
CA ARG A 239 2.18 -22.67 -5.20
C ARG A 239 0.98 -21.73 -5.13
N ASP A 240 1.10 -20.60 -4.44
CA ASP A 240 -0.07 -19.85 -3.96
C ASP A 240 -0.31 -18.50 -4.64
N ARG A 241 0.71 -17.89 -5.29
CA ARG A 241 0.60 -16.51 -5.82
C ARG A 241 -0.54 -16.27 -6.81
N ARG A 242 -1.03 -17.32 -7.48
CA ARG A 242 -2.13 -17.25 -8.47
C ARG A 242 -3.51 -17.52 -7.88
N LYS A 243 -3.61 -17.89 -6.60
CA LYS A 243 -4.90 -18.24 -5.96
C LYS A 243 -5.76 -17.01 -5.70
N ARG A 244 -5.14 -15.86 -5.46
CA ARG A 244 -5.83 -14.57 -5.35
C ARG A 244 -6.05 -13.98 -6.75
N PRO A 245 -7.25 -13.44 -7.05
CA PRO A 245 -7.48 -12.69 -8.29
C PRO A 245 -6.52 -11.50 -8.44
N GLY A 246 -6.02 -11.28 -9.66
CA GLY A 246 -5.03 -10.25 -9.97
C GLY A 246 -3.63 -10.83 -10.13
N ILE A 247 -2.66 -9.99 -10.48
CA ILE A 247 -1.28 -10.41 -10.80
C ILE A 247 -0.25 -9.95 -9.76
N ASN A 248 -0.67 -9.13 -8.79
CA ASN A 248 0.20 -8.44 -7.84
C ASN A 248 0.01 -8.94 -6.41
N GLY A 249 -1.19 -8.77 -5.84
CA GLY A 249 -1.43 -9.00 -4.41
C GLY A 249 -1.12 -10.42 -3.91
N GLY A 250 -1.23 -11.44 -4.77
CA GLY A 250 -0.86 -12.81 -4.40
C GLY A 250 0.63 -13.02 -4.13
N ILE A 251 1.52 -12.16 -4.66
CA ILE A 251 2.98 -12.28 -4.49
C ILE A 251 3.39 -12.08 -3.01
N PRO A 252 3.18 -10.91 -2.37
CA PRO A 252 3.59 -10.71 -0.98
C PRO A 252 2.88 -11.66 -0.02
N MET A 253 1.57 -11.91 -0.23
CA MET A 253 0.78 -12.80 0.62
C MET A 253 1.31 -14.24 0.63
N SER A 254 1.60 -14.80 -0.54
CA SER A 254 2.08 -16.18 -0.66
C SER A 254 3.49 -16.37 -0.09
N ILE A 255 4.36 -15.38 -0.27
CA ILE A 255 5.72 -15.40 0.30
C ILE A 255 5.67 -15.31 1.81
N ILE A 256 4.88 -14.38 2.37
CA ILE A 256 4.72 -14.22 3.82
C ILE A 256 4.11 -15.48 4.43
N ALA A 257 3.01 -15.99 3.85
CA ALA A 257 2.36 -17.20 4.35
C ALA A 257 3.31 -18.39 4.36
N GLY A 258 4.06 -18.60 3.28
CA GLY A 258 5.06 -19.67 3.19
C GLY A 258 6.26 -19.47 4.12
N GLY A 259 6.85 -18.28 4.15
CA GLY A 259 8.07 -17.99 4.92
C GLY A 259 7.86 -17.96 6.43
N VAL A 260 6.67 -17.53 6.89
CA VAL A 260 6.29 -17.57 8.31
C VAL A 260 5.75 -18.96 8.70
N GLY A 261 5.17 -19.70 7.75
CA GLY A 261 4.55 -21.01 7.99
C GLY A 261 3.08 -20.95 8.42
N VAL A 262 2.40 -19.81 8.19
CA VAL A 262 0.99 -19.61 8.53
C VAL A 262 0.06 -20.03 7.40
N ARG A 263 -1.25 -20.01 7.65
CA ARG A 263 -2.29 -20.18 6.64
C ARG A 263 -3.14 -18.92 6.54
N PHE A 264 -3.23 -18.36 5.34
CA PHE A 264 -4.25 -17.37 5.00
C PHE A 264 -5.43 -18.07 4.34
N GLU A 265 -6.62 -17.83 4.86
CA GLU A 265 -7.87 -18.42 4.40
C GLU A 265 -8.93 -17.35 4.18
N LYS A 266 -9.39 -17.27 2.93
CA LYS A 266 -10.61 -16.57 2.55
C LYS A 266 -11.66 -17.63 2.18
N PRO A 267 -12.62 -17.94 3.08
CA PRO A 267 -13.58 -19.03 2.88
C PRO A 267 -14.30 -18.91 1.54
N GLY A 268 -14.36 -20.04 0.82
CA GLY A 268 -14.98 -20.11 -0.52
C GLY A 268 -14.19 -19.45 -1.66
N VAL A 269 -13.02 -18.86 -1.39
CA VAL A 269 -12.22 -18.17 -2.41
C VAL A 269 -10.81 -18.76 -2.53
N TYR A 270 -10.02 -18.79 -1.45
CA TYR A 270 -8.67 -19.35 -1.48
C TYR A 270 -8.14 -19.75 -0.11
N ILE A 271 -7.13 -20.62 -0.13
CA ILE A 271 -6.26 -20.95 1.01
C ILE A 271 -4.81 -20.85 0.54
N MET A 272 -3.98 -20.10 1.25
CA MET A 272 -2.54 -19.92 1.01
C MET A 272 -1.72 -20.29 2.25
N GLY A 273 -0.50 -20.76 2.06
CA GLY A 273 0.38 -21.19 3.15
C GLY A 273 0.12 -22.61 3.63
N THR A 274 0.93 -23.09 4.58
CA THR A 274 0.90 -24.48 5.08
C THR A 274 0.02 -24.60 6.33
N GLY A 275 0.04 -23.59 7.20
CA GLY A 275 -0.64 -23.63 8.50
C GLY A 275 0.10 -24.51 9.51
N GLU A 276 1.42 -24.55 9.42
CA GLU A 276 2.30 -25.17 10.43
C GLU A 276 2.23 -24.42 11.76
N ARG A 277 1.94 -23.11 11.69
CA ARG A 277 1.72 -22.22 12.85
C ARG A 277 0.38 -21.52 12.71
N SER A 278 -0.29 -21.30 13.83
CA SER A 278 -1.51 -20.48 13.86
C SER A 278 -1.19 -19.00 13.63
N LEU A 279 -2.17 -18.21 13.23
CA LEU A 279 -1.99 -16.76 13.13
C LEU A 279 -1.91 -16.10 14.52
N GLU A 280 -2.49 -16.73 15.54
CA GLU A 280 -2.30 -16.33 16.94
C GLU A 280 -0.81 -16.34 17.35
N GLU A 281 -0.08 -17.40 16.99
CA GLU A 281 1.32 -17.59 17.39
C GLU A 281 2.30 -16.77 16.54
N ALA A 282 1.94 -16.46 15.29
CA ALA A 282 2.87 -15.97 14.29
C ALA A 282 2.47 -14.62 13.67
N GLY A 283 1.33 -14.05 14.07
CA GLY A 283 0.85 -12.75 13.59
C GLY A 283 1.86 -11.62 13.80
N GLU A 284 2.52 -11.57 14.97
CA GLU A 284 3.57 -10.59 15.24
C GLU A 284 4.77 -10.71 14.30
N GLU A 285 5.09 -11.93 13.83
CA GLU A 285 6.16 -12.15 12.87
C GLU A 285 5.81 -11.56 11.51
N ILE A 286 4.55 -11.62 11.07
CA ILE A 286 4.06 -10.99 9.83
C ILE A 286 4.25 -9.47 9.92
N VAL A 287 3.84 -8.86 11.03
CA VAL A 287 4.03 -7.42 11.28
C VAL A 287 5.51 -7.06 11.29
N LYS A 288 6.36 -7.87 11.93
CA LYS A 288 7.81 -7.67 11.95
C LYS A 288 8.41 -7.74 10.54
N VAL A 289 7.99 -8.69 9.71
CA VAL A 289 8.45 -8.80 8.31
C VAL A 289 8.08 -7.53 7.55
N VAL A 290 6.82 -7.09 7.61
CA VAL A 290 6.35 -5.86 6.96
C VAL A 290 7.18 -4.65 7.39
N ARG A 291 7.43 -4.51 8.70
CA ARG A 291 8.28 -3.45 9.27
C ARG A 291 9.70 -3.48 8.71
N VAL A 292 10.34 -4.65 8.66
CA VAL A 292 11.71 -4.79 8.14
C VAL A 292 11.76 -4.43 6.66
N ILE A 293 10.82 -4.91 5.85
CA ILE A 293 10.75 -4.57 4.42
C ILE A 293 10.54 -3.06 4.22
N THR A 294 9.66 -2.44 5.01
CA THR A 294 9.38 -1.00 4.96
C THR A 294 10.65 -0.19 5.22
N VAL A 295 11.34 -0.46 6.34
CA VAL A 295 12.57 0.26 6.71
C VAL A 295 13.69 -0.01 5.72
N THR A 296 13.86 -1.25 5.29
CA THR A 296 14.90 -1.63 4.31
C THR A 296 14.69 -0.91 2.98
N LEU A 297 13.46 -0.93 2.44
CA LEU A 297 13.15 -0.24 1.19
C LEU A 297 13.36 1.27 1.32
N CYS A 298 12.91 1.87 2.42
CA CYS A 298 13.13 3.29 2.69
C CYS A 298 14.63 3.63 2.70
N ALA A 299 15.45 2.84 3.39
CA ALA A 299 16.90 3.04 3.43
C ALA A 299 17.54 2.91 2.05
N LEU A 300 17.16 1.90 1.27
CA LEU A 300 17.68 1.68 -0.08
C LEU A 300 17.33 2.83 -1.03
N ILE A 301 16.07 3.29 -1.03
CA ILE A 301 15.63 4.41 -1.88
C ILE A 301 16.32 5.70 -1.41
N SER A 302 16.38 5.96 -0.11
CA SER A 302 17.04 7.16 0.42
C SER A 302 18.52 7.20 0.06
N MET A 303 19.22 6.07 0.18
CA MET A 303 20.62 5.93 -0.25
C MET A 303 20.76 6.18 -1.76
N GLY A 304 19.92 5.55 -2.58
CA GLY A 304 19.95 5.72 -4.03
C GLY A 304 19.71 7.17 -4.47
N LEU A 305 18.73 7.85 -3.85
CA LEU A 305 18.47 9.28 -4.08
C LEU A 305 19.66 10.13 -3.64
N PHE A 306 20.21 9.89 -2.44
CA PHE A 306 21.35 10.65 -1.96
C PHE A 306 22.56 10.55 -2.91
N LEU A 307 22.89 9.34 -3.36
CA LEU A 307 23.97 9.10 -4.31
C LEU A 307 23.69 9.74 -5.67
N LEU A 308 22.47 9.63 -6.20
CA LEU A 308 22.06 10.23 -7.46
C LEU A 308 22.15 11.76 -7.41
N GLY A 309 21.57 12.38 -6.38
CA GLY A 309 21.57 13.82 -6.21
C GLY A 309 22.98 14.38 -5.99
N SER A 310 23.81 13.69 -5.19
CA SER A 310 25.22 14.06 -4.99
C SER A 310 26.02 13.94 -6.29
N GLY A 311 25.76 12.88 -7.08
CA GLY A 311 26.39 12.68 -8.39
C GLY A 311 26.04 13.79 -9.38
N ILE A 312 24.77 14.18 -9.46
CA ILE A 312 24.31 15.30 -10.30
C ILE A 312 25.02 16.61 -9.92
N ILE A 313 25.05 16.96 -8.63
CA ILE A 313 25.74 18.17 -8.14
C ILE A 313 27.23 18.13 -8.46
N TYR A 314 27.87 16.98 -8.23
CA TYR A 314 29.32 16.86 -8.43
C TYR A 314 29.73 16.87 -9.91
N THR A 315 28.91 16.30 -10.78
CA THR A 315 29.22 16.16 -12.22
C THR A 315 28.68 17.31 -13.08
N GLY A 316 27.71 18.08 -12.58
CA GLY A 316 27.04 19.15 -13.34
C GLY A 316 26.18 18.64 -14.51
N LEU A 317 25.87 17.34 -14.53
CA LEU A 317 24.99 16.69 -15.51
C LEU A 317 23.51 16.90 -15.16
#